data_AF-A1CR99-F1
#
_entry.id   AF-A1CR99-F1
#
_cell.length_a   1.000
_cell.length_b   1.000
_cell.length_c   1.000
_cell.angle_alpha   90.00
_cell.angle_beta   90.00
_cell.angle_gamma   90.00
#
_symmetry.space_group_name_H-M   'P 1'
#
loop_
_entity.id
_entity.type
_entity.pdbx_description
1 polymer ?
#
loop_
_entity_poly.entity_id
_entity_poly.type
_entity_poly.pdbx_seq_one_letter_code
_entity_poly.pdbx_strand_id
1 'polypeptide(L)'
;MNQLPLSPPAEPTPPSPISQPVALDSPIRSVPIHESLPSIRVPSELKPYQYNPVTCTPLDLDDVSVRAQLSQLREEYPSPEAALKAQEQIAKEVQRKLEEAEKKREEVQKAIDKKVKERNTEMKVLSKYQEVKASEIPAEGLQSALAYLGREGSEECAAIVRRNRLQESLCRRLRPFLGIGFAVQGEPVAWVSRQYGALIIMTLA
;
A
#
# COMPACT_ATOMS: atom_id res chain seq x y z
N MET A 1 -41.74 -25.28 4.23
CA MET A 1 -41.55 -24.77 2.86
C MET A 1 -40.10 -24.39 2.72
N ASN A 2 -39.30 -25.22 2.05
CA ASN A 2 -37.87 -24.98 1.83
C ASN A 2 -37.70 -24.24 0.50
N GLN A 3 -37.57 -22.92 0.53
CA GLN A 3 -37.10 -22.18 -0.64
C GLN A 3 -35.58 -22.13 -0.62
N LEU A 4 -34.95 -22.72 -1.64
CA LEU A 4 -33.52 -22.51 -1.89
C LEU A 4 -33.28 -21.04 -2.27
N PRO A 5 -32.12 -20.45 -1.92
CA PRO A 5 -31.77 -19.12 -2.35
C PRO A 5 -31.65 -19.07 -3.88
N LEU A 6 -32.16 -17.99 -4.46
CA LEU A 6 -32.11 -17.72 -5.90
C LEU A 6 -30.64 -17.64 -6.35
N SER A 7 -30.30 -18.42 -7.39
CA SER A 7 -28.99 -18.37 -8.05
C SER A 7 -28.69 -16.95 -8.58
N PRO A 8 -27.41 -16.53 -8.62
CA PRO A 8 -27.05 -15.26 -9.22
C PRO A 8 -27.44 -15.20 -10.72
N PRO A 9 -27.70 -14.00 -11.26
CA PRO A 9 -28.05 -13.82 -12.67
C PRO A 9 -26.93 -14.35 -13.58
N ALA A 10 -27.34 -14.98 -14.69
CA ALA A 10 -26.41 -15.53 -15.67
C ALA A 10 -25.44 -14.45 -16.17
N GLU A 11 -24.17 -14.81 -16.22
CA GLU A 11 -23.09 -13.98 -16.77
C GLU A 11 -23.37 -13.69 -18.25
N PRO A 12 -23.25 -12.44 -18.73
CA PRO A 12 -23.48 -12.13 -20.14
C PRO A 12 -22.47 -12.90 -20.99
N THR A 13 -22.99 -13.66 -21.97
CA THR A 13 -22.20 -14.39 -22.97
C THR A 13 -21.09 -13.49 -23.53
N PRO A 14 -19.82 -13.91 -23.52
CA PRO A 14 -18.75 -13.13 -24.10
C PRO A 14 -19.05 -12.90 -25.59
N PRO A 15 -19.00 -11.65 -26.09
CA PRO A 15 -19.18 -11.40 -27.50
C PRO A 15 -18.10 -12.15 -28.29
N SER A 16 -18.53 -12.76 -29.40
CA SER A 16 -17.75 -13.54 -30.36
C SER A 16 -16.36 -12.92 -30.65
N PRO A 17 -15.30 -13.71 -30.89
CA PRO A 17 -13.91 -13.24 -30.97
C PRO A 17 -13.56 -12.50 -32.29
N ILE A 18 -14.52 -11.81 -32.90
CA ILE A 18 -14.35 -11.01 -34.12
C ILE A 18 -14.72 -9.55 -33.81
N SER A 19 -14.13 -8.98 -32.76
CA SER A 19 -14.13 -7.52 -32.60
C SER A 19 -12.90 -6.99 -33.31
N GLN A 20 -13.06 -6.60 -34.57
CA GLN A 20 -12.07 -5.74 -35.23
C GLN A 20 -11.85 -4.50 -34.34
N PRO A 21 -10.61 -4.01 -34.20
CA PRO A 21 -10.35 -2.83 -33.41
C PRO A 21 -11.21 -1.68 -33.93
N VAL A 22 -12.15 -1.23 -33.10
CA VAL A 22 -13.05 -0.11 -33.43
C VAL A 22 -12.18 1.08 -33.81
N ALA A 23 -12.37 1.66 -35.00
CA ALA A 23 -11.57 2.80 -35.44
C ALA A 23 -11.64 3.96 -34.42
N LEU A 24 -10.57 4.74 -34.30
CA LEU A 24 -10.51 5.86 -33.35
C LEU A 24 -11.63 6.89 -33.61
N ASP A 25 -11.97 7.09 -34.88
CA ASP A 25 -13.03 8.00 -35.33
C ASP A 25 -14.43 7.41 -35.27
N SER A 26 -14.57 6.15 -34.81
CA SER A 26 -15.87 5.51 -34.73
C SER A 26 -16.76 6.20 -33.69
N PRO A 27 -18.03 6.52 -34.02
CA PRO A 27 -18.94 7.15 -33.08
C PRO A 27 -19.14 6.31 -31.81
N ILE A 28 -18.96 4.98 -31.89
CA ILE A 28 -19.02 4.05 -30.75
C ILE A 28 -18.04 4.44 -29.64
N ARG A 29 -16.87 5.02 -29.96
CA ARG A 29 -15.89 5.48 -28.97
C ARG A 29 -16.23 6.84 -28.34
N SER A 30 -17.19 7.57 -28.92
CA SER A 30 -17.55 8.94 -28.51
C SER A 30 -18.94 9.05 -27.86
N VAL A 31 -19.77 8.01 -27.99
CA VAL A 31 -21.06 7.91 -27.29
C VAL A 31 -20.79 7.56 -25.82
N PRO A 32 -21.29 8.35 -24.87
CA PRO A 32 -21.17 8.04 -23.46
C PRO A 32 -21.79 6.67 -23.15
N ILE A 33 -21.15 5.89 -22.26
CA ILE A 33 -21.67 4.58 -21.83
C ILE A 33 -23.04 4.73 -21.13
N HIS A 34 -23.32 5.93 -20.58
CA HIS A 34 -24.58 6.26 -19.93
C HIS A 34 -24.99 7.70 -20.22
N GLU A 35 -26.28 7.98 -20.36
CA GLU A 35 -26.82 9.31 -20.70
C GLU A 35 -26.46 10.41 -19.69
N SER A 36 -26.19 10.03 -18.44
CA SER A 36 -25.75 10.96 -17.39
C SER A 36 -24.27 11.33 -17.45
N LEU A 37 -23.49 10.67 -18.31
CA LEU A 37 -22.07 10.97 -18.47
C LEU A 37 -21.89 12.02 -19.58
N PRO A 38 -21.05 13.05 -19.35
CA PRO A 38 -20.80 14.07 -20.36
C PRO A 38 -20.09 13.46 -21.57
N SER A 39 -20.48 13.89 -22.78
CA SER A 39 -19.75 13.56 -24.00
C SER A 39 -18.45 14.37 -24.03
N ILE A 40 -17.32 13.70 -23.80
CA ILE A 40 -15.98 14.31 -23.82
C ILE A 40 -15.37 14.01 -25.19
N ARG A 41 -15.07 15.07 -25.97
CA ARG A 41 -14.35 14.96 -27.24
C ARG A 41 -12.97 15.59 -27.11
N VAL A 42 -11.96 14.90 -27.63
CA VAL A 42 -10.64 15.53 -27.83
C VAL A 42 -10.80 16.56 -28.94
N PRO A 43 -10.48 17.84 -28.72
CA PRO A 43 -10.56 18.85 -29.77
C PRO A 43 -9.56 18.53 -30.89
N SER A 44 -10.05 18.31 -32.12
CA SER A 44 -9.21 17.97 -33.28
C SER A 44 -8.44 19.16 -33.86
N GLU A 45 -8.91 20.38 -33.58
CA GLU A 45 -8.38 21.63 -34.14
C GLU A 45 -7.37 22.33 -33.20
N LEU A 46 -7.39 21.98 -31.90
CA LEU A 46 -6.52 22.59 -30.90
C LEU A 46 -5.21 21.82 -30.78
N LYS A 47 -4.10 22.56 -30.60
CA LYS A 47 -2.81 21.95 -30.32
C LYS A 47 -2.81 21.28 -28.94
N PRO A 48 -1.98 20.24 -28.71
CA PRO A 48 -1.93 19.51 -27.44
C PRO A 48 -1.79 20.36 -26.17
N TYR A 49 -1.15 21.53 -26.28
CA TYR A 49 -0.93 22.46 -25.16
C TYR A 49 -2.03 23.53 -25.01
N GLN A 50 -3.09 23.47 -25.81
CA GLN A 50 -4.21 24.44 -25.80
C GLN A 50 -5.49 23.87 -25.19
N TYR A 51 -5.44 22.64 -24.66
CA TYR A 51 -6.54 22.04 -23.94
C TYR A 51 -6.02 21.31 -22.70
N ASN A 52 -6.90 21.14 -21.72
CA ASN A 52 -6.58 20.40 -20.51
C ASN A 52 -6.53 18.89 -20.83
N PRO A 53 -5.43 18.18 -20.53
CA PRO A 53 -5.27 16.78 -20.91
C PRO A 53 -6.21 15.81 -20.16
N VAL A 54 -6.82 16.24 -19.04
CA VAL A 54 -7.73 15.42 -18.25
C VAL A 54 -9.19 15.69 -18.62
N THR A 55 -9.56 16.96 -18.77
CA THR A 55 -10.95 17.34 -19.04
C THR A 55 -11.25 17.51 -20.53
N CYS A 56 -10.22 17.53 -21.39
CA CYS A 56 -10.31 17.82 -22.83
C CYS A 56 -11.00 19.16 -23.15
N THR A 57 -11.10 20.06 -22.17
CA THR A 57 -11.67 21.40 -22.35
C THR A 57 -10.59 22.34 -22.89
N PRO A 58 -10.93 23.26 -23.81
CA PRO A 58 -10.00 24.31 -24.22
C PRO A 58 -9.47 25.08 -23.01
N LEU A 59 -8.19 25.41 -23.02
CA LEU A 59 -7.60 26.27 -22.01
C LEU A 59 -7.98 27.72 -22.34
N ASP A 60 -8.67 28.37 -21.41
CA ASP A 60 -8.90 29.81 -21.50
C ASP A 60 -7.62 30.54 -21.09
N LEU A 61 -6.91 31.08 -22.09
CA LEU A 61 -5.67 31.82 -21.88
C LEU A 61 -5.93 33.22 -21.28
N ASP A 62 -7.18 33.69 -21.27
CA ASP A 62 -7.57 34.96 -20.66
C ASP A 62 -8.02 34.79 -19.20
N ASP A 63 -8.26 33.55 -18.76
CA ASP A 63 -8.53 33.23 -17.36
C ASP A 63 -7.40 33.72 -16.45
N VAL A 64 -7.77 34.44 -15.40
CA VAL A 64 -6.83 35.06 -14.45
C VAL A 64 -5.94 34.01 -13.77
N SER A 65 -6.49 32.84 -13.43
CA SER A 65 -5.75 31.77 -12.77
C SER A 65 -4.73 31.12 -13.70
N VAL A 66 -5.09 30.88 -14.96
CA VAL A 66 -4.21 30.29 -15.97
C VAL A 66 -3.06 31.25 -16.28
N ARG A 67 -3.36 32.54 -16.47
CA ARG A 67 -2.32 33.56 -16.69
C ARG A 67 -1.37 33.71 -15.51
N ALA A 68 -1.90 33.68 -14.29
CA ALA A 68 -1.08 33.74 -13.08
C ALA A 68 -0.11 32.55 -13.01
N GLN A 69 -0.60 31.34 -13.24
CA GLN A 69 0.22 30.11 -13.28
C GLN A 69 1.27 30.16 -14.39
N LEU A 70 0.90 30.61 -15.60
CA LEU A 70 1.84 30.77 -16.71
C LEU A 70 2.91 31.83 -16.41
N SER A 71 2.54 32.94 -15.76
CA SER A 71 3.50 33.97 -15.35
C SER A 71 4.49 33.42 -14.33
N GLN A 72 4.00 32.70 -13.32
CA GLN A 72 4.84 32.05 -12.31
C GLN A 72 5.81 31.04 -12.96
N LEU A 73 5.32 30.19 -13.86
CA LEU A 73 6.18 29.23 -14.56
C LEU A 73 7.25 29.89 -15.44
N ARG A 74 6.95 31.06 -16.02
CA ARG A 74 7.94 31.83 -16.80
C ARG A 74 8.99 32.48 -15.90
N GLU A 75 8.63 32.89 -14.70
CA GLU A 75 9.57 33.39 -13.70
C GLU A 75 10.48 32.27 -13.17
N GLU A 76 9.90 31.10 -12.90
CA GLU A 76 10.61 29.92 -12.40
C GLU A 76 11.51 29.29 -13.47
N TYR A 77 11.03 29.24 -14.72
CA TYR A 77 11.73 28.63 -15.85
C TYR A 77 11.83 29.61 -17.03
N PRO A 78 12.77 30.56 -17.00
CA PRO A 78 12.87 31.62 -18.00
C PRO A 78 13.34 31.15 -19.37
N SER A 79 13.93 29.95 -19.46
CA SER A 79 14.32 29.34 -20.72
C SER A 79 13.91 27.86 -20.79
N PRO A 80 13.69 27.32 -22.01
CA PRO A 80 13.41 25.89 -22.19
C PRO A 80 14.51 25.00 -21.62
N GLU A 81 15.78 25.41 -21.74
CA GLU A 81 16.91 24.68 -21.18
C GLU A 81 16.90 24.68 -19.64
N ALA A 82 16.47 25.78 -19.01
CA ALA A 82 16.32 25.84 -17.56
C ALA A 82 15.22 24.90 -17.07
N ALA A 83 14.09 24.84 -17.78
CA ALA A 83 13.01 23.89 -17.49
C ALA A 83 13.50 22.43 -17.60
N LEU A 84 14.23 22.10 -18.67
CA LEU A 84 14.78 20.75 -18.85
C LEU A 84 15.78 20.38 -17.74
N LYS A 85 16.68 21.30 -17.36
CA LYS A 85 17.63 21.05 -16.26
C LYS A 85 16.93 20.83 -14.93
N ALA A 86 15.89 21.60 -14.63
CA ALA A 86 15.11 21.40 -13.41
C ALA A 86 14.41 20.04 -13.40
N GLN A 87 13.82 19.64 -14.53
CA GLN A 87 13.22 18.32 -14.68
C GLN A 87 14.26 17.20 -14.47
N GLU A 88 15.46 17.32 -15.04
CA GLU A 88 16.55 16.36 -14.85
C GLU A 88 17.01 16.27 -13.38
N GLN A 89 17.08 17.39 -12.67
CA GLN A 89 17.43 17.41 -11.25
C GLN A 89 16.38 16.70 -10.41
N ILE A 90 15.10 16.97 -10.67
CA ILE A 90 13.98 16.29 -10.00
C ILE A 90 14.03 14.79 -10.31
N ALA A 91 14.26 14.41 -11.57
CA ALA A 91 14.39 13.00 -11.96
C ALA A 91 15.53 12.29 -11.23
N LYS A 92 16.70 12.93 -11.12
CA LYS A 92 17.85 12.41 -10.36
C LYS A 92 17.54 12.26 -8.86
N GLU A 93 16.84 13.22 -8.27
CA GLU A 93 16.46 13.12 -6.85
C GLU A 93 15.47 11.98 -6.61
N VAL A 94 14.47 11.82 -7.48
CA VAL A 94 13.50 10.73 -7.41
C VAL A 94 14.22 9.38 -7.56
N GLN A 95 15.13 9.28 -8.53
CA GLN A 95 15.93 8.06 -8.72
C GLN A 95 16.74 7.71 -7.47
N ARG A 96 17.43 8.69 -6.86
CA ARG A 96 18.16 8.47 -5.61
C ARG A 96 17.25 7.97 -4.49
N LYS A 97 16.04 8.55 -4.36
CA LYS A 97 15.05 8.11 -3.35
C LYS A 97 14.59 6.67 -3.58
N LEU A 98 14.43 6.27 -4.84
CA LEU A 98 14.07 4.88 -5.18
C LEU A 98 15.19 3.90 -4.83
N GLU A 99 16.44 4.23 -5.18
CA GLU A 99 17.61 3.41 -4.85
C GLU A 99 17.80 3.26 -3.33
N GLU A 100 17.64 4.34 -2.57
CA GLU A 100 17.70 4.29 -1.11
C GLU A 100 16.55 3.44 -0.50
N ALA A 101 15.36 3.54 -1.06
CA ALA A 101 14.21 2.75 -0.61
C ALA A 101 14.40 1.25 -0.93
N GLU A 102 14.96 0.94 -2.10
CA GLU A 102 15.29 -0.43 -2.51
C GLU A 102 16.35 -1.05 -1.61
N LYS A 103 17.44 -0.32 -1.32
CA LYS A 103 18.49 -0.76 -0.40
C LYS A 103 17.92 -1.07 0.99
N LYS A 104 17.04 -0.22 1.53
CA LYS A 104 16.38 -0.46 2.83
C LYS A 104 15.50 -1.71 2.79
N ARG A 105 14.78 -1.95 1.69
CA ARG A 105 13.98 -3.18 1.51
C ARG A 105 14.87 -4.42 1.51
N GLU A 106 16.01 -4.37 0.82
CA GLU A 106 16.97 -5.49 0.78
C GLU A 106 17.56 -5.78 2.16
N GLU A 107 17.95 -4.75 2.92
CA GLU A 107 18.47 -4.89 4.28
C GLU A 107 17.42 -5.50 5.24
N VAL A 108 16.17 -5.04 5.17
CA VAL A 108 15.07 -5.59 5.96
C VAL A 108 14.81 -7.05 5.58
N GLN A 109 14.79 -7.38 4.28
CA GLN A 109 14.59 -8.76 3.83
C GLN A 109 15.70 -9.69 4.35
N LYS A 110 16.96 -9.26 4.27
CA LYS A 110 18.10 -10.02 4.85
C LYS A 110 17.94 -10.24 6.35
N ALA A 111 17.46 -9.23 7.08
CA ALA A 111 17.21 -9.35 8.51
C ALA A 111 16.08 -10.34 8.83
N ILE A 112 15.00 -10.33 8.02
CA ILE A 112 13.90 -11.29 8.12
C ILE A 112 14.41 -12.71 7.86
N ASP A 113 15.14 -12.92 6.77
CA ASP A 113 15.66 -14.24 6.41
C ASP A 113 16.59 -14.79 7.50
N LYS A 114 17.42 -13.93 8.09
CA LYS A 114 18.26 -14.29 9.24
C LYS A 114 17.40 -14.72 10.44
N LYS A 115 16.38 -13.94 10.80
CA LYS A 115 15.48 -14.26 11.92
C LYS A 115 14.67 -15.54 11.68
N VAL A 116 14.27 -15.80 10.44
CA VAL A 116 13.60 -17.05 10.06
C VAL A 116 14.52 -18.25 10.23
N LYS A 117 15.79 -18.13 9.83
CA LYS A 117 16.80 -19.19 10.04
C LYS A 117 17.04 -19.47 11.52
N GLU A 118 17.25 -18.43 12.33
CA GLU A 118 17.41 -18.53 13.79
C GLU A 118 16.20 -19.25 14.41
N ARG A 119 14.99 -18.76 14.14
CA ARG A 119 13.74 -19.39 14.63
C ARG A 119 13.61 -20.85 14.21
N ASN A 120 13.93 -21.19 12.95
CA ASN A 120 13.88 -22.58 12.47
C ASN A 120 14.82 -23.49 13.25
N THR A 121 16.03 -23.02 13.54
CA THR A 121 17.00 -23.79 14.33
C THR A 121 16.55 -23.97 15.77
N GLU A 122 16.03 -22.92 16.40
CA GLU A 122 15.47 -22.98 17.77
C GLU A 122 14.29 -23.95 17.84
N MET A 123 13.36 -23.87 16.88
CA MET A 123 12.22 -24.79 16.81
C MET A 123 12.66 -26.25 16.66
N LYS A 124 13.71 -26.51 15.86
CA LYS A 124 14.25 -27.87 15.70
C LYS A 124 14.88 -28.38 16.99
N VAL A 125 15.59 -27.53 17.73
CA VAL A 125 16.18 -27.89 19.02
C VAL A 125 15.09 -28.16 20.06
N LEU A 126 14.07 -27.29 20.12
CA LEU A 126 12.94 -27.46 21.03
C LEU A 126 12.15 -28.76 20.75
N SER A 127 11.89 -29.08 19.48
CA SER A 127 11.22 -30.34 19.09
C SER A 127 11.99 -31.55 19.62
N LYS A 128 13.30 -31.60 19.37
CA LYS A 128 14.15 -32.70 19.85
C LYS A 128 14.16 -32.81 21.37
N TYR A 129 14.22 -31.68 22.07
CA TYR A 129 14.18 -31.68 23.53
C TYR A 129 12.85 -32.21 24.07
N GLN A 130 11.73 -31.81 23.46
CA GLN A 130 10.40 -32.32 23.81
C GLN A 130 10.25 -33.80 23.51
N GLU A 131 10.76 -34.29 22.37
CA GLU A 131 10.76 -35.72 22.02
C GLU A 131 11.52 -36.55 23.05
N VAL A 132 12.72 -36.11 23.46
CA VAL A 132 13.52 -36.79 24.49
C VAL A 132 12.79 -36.76 25.84
N LYS A 133 12.30 -35.59 26.27
CA LYS A 133 11.56 -35.47 27.54
C LYS A 133 10.27 -36.27 27.58
N ALA A 134 9.51 -36.31 26.49
CA ALA A 134 8.28 -37.09 26.40
C ALA A 134 8.57 -38.61 26.47
N SER A 135 9.76 -39.04 26.04
CA SER A 135 10.20 -40.44 26.12
C SER A 135 10.66 -40.85 27.53
N GLU A 136 10.98 -39.88 28.41
CA GLU A 136 11.51 -40.12 29.77
C GLU A 136 10.45 -40.00 30.90
N ILE A 137 9.24 -39.50 30.62
CA ILE A 137 8.21 -39.25 31.64
C ILE A 137 7.09 -40.32 31.57
N PRO A 138 6.78 -41.05 32.66
CA PRO A 138 5.60 -41.92 32.72
C PRO A 138 4.31 -41.10 32.54
N ALA A 139 3.35 -41.65 31.79
CA ALA A 139 2.22 -40.96 31.14
C ALA A 139 1.35 -40.03 32.02
N GLU A 140 1.39 -40.19 33.35
CA GLU A 140 0.59 -39.41 34.30
C GLU A 140 1.14 -38.00 34.57
N GLY A 141 2.45 -37.76 34.40
CA GLY A 141 3.08 -36.44 34.63
C GLY A 141 2.95 -35.45 33.45
N LEU A 142 2.78 -35.97 32.22
CA LEU A 142 2.76 -35.19 30.98
C LEU A 142 1.51 -34.31 30.83
N GLN A 143 0.35 -34.78 31.30
CA GLN A 143 -0.91 -34.02 31.19
C GLN A 143 -0.92 -32.78 32.10
N SER A 144 -0.36 -32.89 33.30
CA SER A 144 -0.27 -31.77 34.25
C SER A 144 0.73 -30.70 33.77
N ALA A 145 1.90 -31.11 33.26
CA ALA A 145 2.92 -30.19 32.76
C ALA A 145 2.49 -29.46 31.47
N LEU A 146 1.82 -30.15 30.53
CA LEU A 146 1.26 -29.52 29.33
C LEU A 146 0.14 -28.53 29.66
N ALA A 147 -0.71 -28.84 30.65
CA ALA A 147 -1.75 -27.94 31.11
C ALA A 147 -1.20 -26.67 31.79
N TYR A 148 -0.03 -26.77 32.43
CA TYR A 148 0.64 -25.62 33.07
C TYR A 148 1.32 -24.71 32.04
N LEU A 149 2.10 -25.28 31.12
CA LEU A 149 2.79 -24.53 30.06
C LEU A 149 1.82 -23.89 29.04
N GLY A 150 0.71 -24.57 28.73
CA GLY A 150 -0.34 -24.00 27.87
C GLY A 150 -1.05 -22.80 28.49
N ARG A 151 -1.07 -22.69 29.84
CA ARG A 151 -1.71 -21.58 30.55
C ARG A 151 -0.80 -20.35 30.62
N GLU A 152 0.48 -20.53 30.91
CA GLU A 152 1.47 -19.44 30.93
C GLU A 152 1.69 -18.84 29.54
N GLY A 153 1.83 -19.68 28.49
CA GLY A 153 1.97 -19.20 27.12
C GLY A 153 0.74 -18.42 26.62
N SER A 154 -0.46 -18.82 27.06
CA SER A 154 -1.71 -18.13 26.77
C SER A 154 -1.77 -16.73 27.40
N GLU A 155 -1.35 -16.59 28.66
CA GLU A 155 -1.36 -15.31 29.37
C GLU A 155 -0.35 -14.32 28.80
N GLU A 156 0.84 -14.80 28.43
CA GLU A 156 1.88 -13.97 27.80
C GLU A 156 1.46 -13.53 26.39
N CYS A 157 0.90 -14.42 25.57
CA CYS A 157 0.30 -14.04 24.29
C CYS A 157 -0.83 -13.02 24.47
N ALA A 158 -1.71 -13.20 25.46
CA ALA A 158 -2.77 -12.25 25.76
C ALA A 158 -2.24 -10.89 26.24
N ALA A 159 -1.11 -10.85 26.95
CA ALA A 159 -0.43 -9.61 27.36
C ALA A 159 0.19 -8.88 26.15
N ILE A 160 0.84 -9.60 25.24
CA ILE A 160 1.38 -9.04 23.99
C ILE A 160 0.28 -8.46 23.11
N VAL A 161 -0.83 -9.18 22.92
CA VAL A 161 -1.99 -8.70 22.15
C VAL A 161 -2.58 -7.44 22.79
N ARG A 162 -2.74 -7.40 24.12
CA ARG A 162 -3.20 -6.20 24.84
C ARG A 162 -2.26 -5.01 24.65
N ARG A 163 -0.95 -5.24 24.73
CA ARG A 163 0.09 -4.21 24.53
C ARG A 163 0.04 -3.64 23.11
N ASN A 164 -0.07 -4.50 22.11
CA ASN A 164 -0.17 -4.10 20.70
C ASN A 164 -1.45 -3.29 20.43
N ARG A 165 -2.58 -3.69 21.03
CA ARG A 165 -3.86 -2.97 20.90
C ARG A 165 -3.80 -1.58 21.54
N LEU A 166 -3.13 -1.45 22.67
CA LEU A 166 -2.88 -0.14 23.32
C LEU A 166 -1.99 0.73 22.45
N GLN A 167 -0.93 0.16 21.86
CA GLN A 167 -0.03 0.89 20.97
C GLN A 167 -0.74 1.37 19.70
N GLU A 168 -1.58 0.53 19.07
CA GLU A 168 -2.40 0.95 17.93
C GLU A 168 -3.38 2.07 18.30
N SER A 169 -3.98 2.00 19.50
CA SER A 169 -4.87 3.06 20.01
C SER A 169 -4.13 4.39 20.19
N LEU A 170 -2.93 4.35 20.76
CA LEU A 170 -2.03 5.50 20.90
C LEU A 170 -1.63 6.05 19.53
N CYS A 171 -1.22 5.18 18.59
CA CYS A 171 -0.89 5.58 17.23
C CYS A 171 -2.07 6.23 16.50
N ARG A 172 -3.30 5.72 16.67
CA ARG A 172 -4.52 6.35 16.11
C ARG A 172 -4.82 7.71 16.74
N ARG A 173 -4.61 7.85 18.06
CA ARG A 173 -4.88 9.08 18.80
C ARG A 173 -3.86 10.18 18.51
N LEU A 174 -2.60 9.80 18.24
CA LEU A 174 -1.50 10.72 17.90
C LEU A 174 -1.41 11.01 16.39
N ARG A 175 -2.08 10.23 15.54
CA ARG A 175 -2.14 10.40 14.07
C ARG A 175 -2.45 11.84 13.61
N PRO A 176 -3.44 12.57 14.17
CA PRO A 176 -3.73 13.93 13.73
C PRO A 176 -2.68 14.97 14.18
N PHE A 177 -1.84 14.65 15.17
CA PHE A 177 -0.81 15.56 15.69
C PHE A 177 0.54 15.40 14.98
N LEU A 178 0.80 14.24 14.37
CA LEU A 178 2.11 13.93 13.77
C LEU A 178 2.16 14.14 12.25
N GLY A 179 1.03 14.40 11.57
CA GLY A 179 1.02 14.65 10.11
C GLY A 179 1.48 13.45 9.26
N ILE A 180 1.57 12.24 9.83
CA ILE A 180 2.06 11.04 9.12
C ILE A 180 0.88 10.30 8.47
N GLY A 181 0.74 10.45 7.15
CA GLY A 181 -0.12 9.62 6.32
C GLY A 181 0.59 8.31 5.94
N PHE A 182 0.20 7.19 6.55
CA PHE A 182 0.50 5.86 6.00
C PHE A 182 -0.76 5.30 5.33
N ALA A 183 -0.74 5.27 4.01
CA ALA A 183 -1.63 4.45 3.20
C ALA A 183 -0.90 3.15 2.86
N VAL A 184 -1.10 2.07 3.62
CA VAL A 184 -0.85 0.70 3.14
C VAL A 184 -1.85 -0.25 3.83
N GLN A 185 -2.80 -0.74 3.05
CA GLN A 185 -3.52 -1.98 3.35
C GLN A 185 -2.52 -3.15 3.23
N GLY A 186 -2.38 -3.96 4.27
CA GLY A 186 -1.96 -5.36 4.09
C GLY A 186 -0.53 -5.78 4.47
N GLU A 187 0.13 -5.15 5.45
CA GLU A 187 1.38 -5.70 6.02
C GLU A 187 1.25 -5.99 7.53
N PRO A 188 1.89 -7.05 8.06
CA PRO A 188 1.74 -7.47 9.44
C PRO A 188 2.33 -6.42 10.41
N VAL A 189 1.46 -5.91 11.29
CA VAL A 189 1.61 -4.88 12.33
C VAL A 189 2.82 -5.08 13.29
N ALA A 190 3.52 -6.20 13.21
CA ALA A 190 4.64 -6.56 14.08
C ALA A 190 5.91 -5.72 13.87
N TRP A 191 6.18 -5.24 12.65
CA TRP A 191 7.45 -4.54 12.34
C TRP A 191 7.43 -3.04 12.65
N VAL A 192 6.31 -2.37 12.41
CA VAL A 192 6.14 -0.93 12.72
C VAL A 192 6.25 -0.69 14.24
N SER A 193 5.81 -1.64 15.06
CA SER A 193 5.81 -1.49 16.52
C SER A 193 7.20 -1.46 17.17
N ARG A 194 8.21 -2.12 16.61
CA ARG A 194 9.58 -2.08 17.16
C ARG A 194 10.31 -0.77 16.85
N GLN A 195 10.12 -0.21 15.66
CA GLN A 195 10.83 1.01 15.27
C GLN A 195 10.20 2.27 15.89
N TYR A 196 8.88 2.32 16.04
CA TYR A 196 8.18 3.47 16.62
C TYR A 196 8.02 3.38 18.15
N GLY A 197 8.11 2.19 18.75
CA GLY A 197 8.12 2.03 20.21
C GLY A 197 9.35 2.67 20.88
N ALA A 198 10.51 2.64 20.22
CA ALA A 198 11.72 3.30 20.71
C ALA A 198 11.62 4.83 20.60
N LEU A 199 10.99 5.35 19.55
CA LEU A 199 10.82 6.81 19.35
C LEU A 199 9.85 7.43 20.36
N ILE A 200 8.76 6.73 20.71
CA ILE A 200 7.76 7.24 21.66
C ILE A 200 8.31 7.26 23.10
N ILE A 201 9.15 6.29 23.48
CA ILE A 201 9.78 6.26 24.81
C ILE A 201 10.82 7.37 24.96
N MET A 202 11.56 7.73 23.90
CA MET A 202 12.56 8.80 23.97
C MET A 202 11.99 10.22 23.96
N THR A 203 10.72 10.41 23.61
CA THR A 203 10.11 11.76 23.55
C THR A 203 9.30 12.11 24.81
N LEU A 204 9.16 11.14 25.75
CA LEU A 204 8.39 11.29 27.00
C LEU A 204 9.25 11.17 28.26
N ALA A 205 10.59 11.21 28.12
CA ALA A 205 11.56 11.24 29.22
C ALA A 205 12.23 12.61 29.31
#